data_AF-A0A916RRN4-F1
#
_entry.id   AF-A0A916RRN4-F1
#
_cell.length_a   1.000
_cell.length_b   1.000
_cell.length_c   1.000
_cell.angle_alpha   90.00
_cell.angle_beta   90.00
_cell.angle_gamma   90.00
#
_symmetry.space_group_name_H-M   'P 1'
#
loop_
_entity.id
_entity.type
_entity.pdbx_description
1 polymer ?
#
loop_
_entity_poly.entity_id
_entity_poly.type
_entity_poly.pdbx_seq_one_letter_code
_entity_poly.pdbx_strand_id
1 'polypeptide(L)'
;MAASAMAGQQLEMMSARAKGRTQTVAERNRALFDAQRRARRGPTPEVFFAKYIDNSRIVKADDPVRRREMRQFSVVMSVLFMLVMVYVWQHFSAIEVGYHVEVQKQQVEQLREQNRQLRLTEAQLTDPERIDTLAKQLGLAAPQPGQVVRPNGSDMNAPILAQAHVPGIQLAQ
;
A
#
# COMPACT_ATOMS: atom_id res chain seq x y z
N MET A 1 -21.03 -8.32 12.23
CA MET A 1 -22.19 -7.90 11.39
C MET A 1 -23.20 -7.01 12.12
N ALA A 2 -22.82 -6.27 13.19
CA ALA A 2 -23.75 -5.38 13.92
C ALA A 2 -23.53 -3.87 13.65
N ALA A 3 -22.36 -3.49 13.12
CA ALA A 3 -22.01 -2.08 12.90
C ALA A 3 -22.61 -1.47 11.62
N SER A 4 -22.93 -2.29 10.61
CA SER A 4 -23.54 -1.84 9.35
C SER A 4 -25.03 -1.49 9.49
N ALA A 5 -25.72 -2.01 10.51
CA ALA A 5 -27.13 -1.69 10.77
C ALA A 5 -27.32 -0.30 11.42
N MET A 6 -26.38 0.14 12.27
CA MET A 6 -26.50 1.43 12.99
C MET A 6 -26.19 2.65 12.11
N ALA A 7 -25.34 2.49 11.09
CA ALA A 7 -25.05 3.56 10.13
C ALA A 7 -26.25 3.89 9.22
N GLY A 8 -27.03 2.87 8.82
CA GLY A 8 -28.28 3.06 8.08
C GLY A 8 -29.37 3.77 8.90
N GLN A 9 -29.50 3.42 10.18
CA GLN A 9 -30.46 4.05 11.10
C GLN A 9 -30.14 5.52 11.42
N GLN A 10 -28.86 5.91 11.49
CA GLN A 10 -28.49 7.31 11.70
C GLN A 10 -28.78 8.18 10.47
N LEU A 11 -28.56 7.66 9.26
CA LEU A 11 -28.86 8.38 8.01
C LEU A 11 -30.37 8.60 7.85
N GLU A 12 -31.18 7.59 8.16
CA GLU A 12 -32.65 7.70 8.20
C GLU A 12 -33.11 8.76 9.20
N MET A 13 -32.62 8.73 10.45
CA MET A 13 -33.00 9.71 11.49
C MET A 13 -32.61 11.15 11.15
N MET A 14 -31.46 11.37 10.49
CA MET A 14 -31.07 12.70 10.03
C MET A 14 -31.96 13.19 8.87
N SER A 15 -32.30 12.31 7.91
CA SER A 15 -33.24 12.63 6.84
C SER A 15 -34.65 12.92 7.36
N ALA A 16 -35.08 12.21 8.41
CA ALA A 16 -36.36 12.40 9.09
C ALA A 16 -36.41 13.74 9.84
N ARG A 17 -35.29 14.18 10.42
CA ARG A 17 -35.19 15.47 11.13
C ARG A 17 -35.20 16.68 10.19
N ALA A 18 -34.58 16.57 9.01
CA ALA A 18 -34.65 17.60 7.97
C ALA A 18 -36.05 17.68 7.33
N LYS A 19 -36.70 16.53 7.08
CA LYS A 19 -38.11 16.46 6.68
C LYS A 19 -39.04 17.05 7.74
N GLY A 20 -38.81 16.78 9.02
CA GLY A 20 -39.65 17.29 10.10
C GLY A 20 -39.73 18.82 10.15
N ARG A 21 -38.65 19.55 9.86
CA ARG A 21 -38.66 21.03 9.89
C ARG A 21 -39.41 21.64 8.71
N THR A 22 -39.21 21.13 7.49
CA THR A 22 -39.97 21.59 6.32
C THR A 22 -41.44 21.20 6.41
N GLN A 23 -41.74 20.04 6.99
CA GLN A 23 -43.08 19.60 7.34
C GLN A 23 -43.73 20.54 8.36
N THR A 24 -43.02 20.97 9.42
CA THR A 24 -43.59 21.89 10.42
C THR A 24 -43.95 23.27 9.86
N VAL A 25 -43.16 23.81 8.92
CA VAL A 25 -43.47 25.10 8.28
C VAL A 25 -44.63 24.94 7.30
N ALA A 26 -44.66 23.85 6.52
CA ALA A 26 -45.75 23.55 5.61
C ALA A 26 -47.08 23.31 6.35
N GLU A 27 -47.04 22.61 7.48
CA GLU A 27 -48.19 22.36 8.37
C GLU A 27 -48.68 23.65 9.01
N ARG A 28 -47.77 24.50 9.52
CA ARG A 28 -48.12 25.82 10.06
C ARG A 28 -48.77 26.70 9.00
N ASN A 29 -48.24 26.71 7.77
CA ASN A 29 -48.82 27.48 6.67
C ASN A 29 -50.19 26.96 6.26
N ARG A 30 -50.40 25.63 6.24
CA ARG A 30 -51.72 25.01 6.02
C ARG A 30 -52.70 25.38 7.12
N ALA A 31 -52.30 25.31 8.39
CA ALA A 31 -53.15 25.69 9.51
C ALA A 31 -53.57 27.16 9.47
N LEU A 32 -52.65 28.07 9.09
CA LEU A 32 -52.95 29.49 8.88
C LEU A 32 -53.91 29.69 7.70
N PHE A 33 -53.72 28.95 6.60
CA PHE A 33 -54.62 28.98 5.45
C PHE A 33 -56.02 28.49 5.81
N ASP A 34 -56.14 27.40 6.56
CA ASP A 34 -57.42 26.87 7.03
C ASP A 34 -58.11 27.81 8.01
N ALA A 35 -57.36 28.46 8.90
CA ALA A 35 -57.87 29.50 9.79
C ALA A 35 -58.39 30.72 8.99
N GLN A 36 -57.67 31.13 7.95
CA GLN A 36 -58.13 32.19 7.03
C GLN A 36 -59.39 31.78 6.27
N ARG A 37 -59.49 30.52 5.81
CA ARG A 37 -60.71 30.01 5.15
C ARG A 37 -61.90 30.01 6.09
N ARG A 38 -61.72 29.63 7.36
CA ARG A 38 -62.77 29.68 8.39
C ARG A 38 -63.22 31.10 8.72
N ALA A 39 -62.29 32.07 8.65
CA ALA A 39 -62.59 33.49 8.82
C ALA A 39 -63.29 34.13 7.60
N ARG A 40 -63.26 33.50 6.42
CA ARG A 40 -64.00 33.94 5.23
C ARG A 40 -65.47 33.49 5.33
N ARG A 41 -66.31 34.32 5.96
CA ARG A 41 -67.78 34.20 5.86
C ARG A 41 -68.29 35.06 4.70
N GLY A 42 -68.66 34.41 3.59
CA GLY A 42 -69.35 35.02 2.44
C GLY A 42 -68.58 34.99 1.12
N PRO A 43 -69.25 35.27 -0.02
CA PRO A 43 -68.61 35.38 -1.32
C PRO A 43 -67.77 36.66 -1.32
N THR A 44 -66.45 36.51 -1.19
CA THR A 44 -65.52 37.64 -1.27
C THR A 44 -65.61 38.26 -2.66
N PRO A 45 -65.91 39.57 -2.79
CA PRO A 45 -65.72 40.22 -4.07
C PRO A 45 -64.25 40.06 -4.46
N GLU A 46 -63.99 39.47 -5.62
CA GLU A 46 -62.64 39.34 -6.17
C GLU A 46 -62.16 40.73 -6.59
N VAL A 47 -61.79 41.53 -5.59
CA VAL A 47 -61.04 42.76 -5.82
C VAL A 47 -59.64 42.31 -6.18
N PHE A 48 -59.41 42.14 -7.48
CA PHE A 48 -58.09 41.98 -8.05
C PHE A 48 -57.29 43.26 -7.77
N PHE A 49 -56.72 43.35 -6.58
CA PHE A 49 -55.65 44.30 -6.34
C PHE A 49 -54.50 43.87 -7.25
N ALA A 50 -54.32 44.57 -8.37
CA ALA A 50 -53.13 44.48 -9.22
C ALA A 50 -51.91 45.05 -8.48
N LYS A 51 -51.67 44.58 -7.26
CA LYS A 51 -50.50 44.92 -6.47
C LYS A 51 -49.33 44.22 -7.14
N TYR A 52 -48.52 44.98 -7.87
CA TYR A 52 -47.31 44.48 -8.48
C TYR A 52 -46.34 44.08 -7.36
N ILE A 53 -46.25 42.78 -7.10
CA ILE A 53 -45.29 42.26 -6.11
C ILE A 53 -43.93 42.28 -6.78
N ASP A 54 -43.16 43.32 -6.52
CA ASP A 54 -41.78 43.40 -6.98
C ASP A 54 -40.88 42.49 -6.12
N ASN A 55 -40.59 41.31 -6.66
CA ASN A 55 -39.69 40.34 -6.06
C ASN A 55 -38.21 40.61 -6.38
N SER A 56 -37.86 41.71 -7.05
CA SER A 56 -36.49 42.04 -7.47
C SER A 56 -35.50 42.12 -6.31
N ARG A 57 -35.98 42.38 -5.08
CA ARG A 57 -35.17 42.49 -3.86
C ARG A 57 -35.20 41.26 -2.95
N ILE A 58 -35.88 40.18 -3.33
CA ILE A 58 -35.87 38.95 -2.54
C ILE A 58 -34.52 38.25 -2.72
N VAL A 59 -33.57 38.62 -1.86
CA VAL A 59 -32.33 37.87 -1.69
C VAL A 59 -32.69 36.59 -0.94
N LYS A 60 -32.43 35.46 -1.57
CA LYS A 60 -32.66 34.13 -1.00
C LYS A 60 -31.85 34.04 0.30
N ALA A 61 -32.54 34.09 1.45
CA ALA A 61 -31.88 34.02 2.74
C ALA A 61 -31.03 32.75 2.81
N ASP A 62 -29.75 32.93 3.15
CA ASP A 62 -28.81 31.83 3.27
C ASP A 62 -29.23 30.95 4.45
N ASP A 63 -29.73 29.75 4.14
CA ASP A 63 -30.13 28.78 5.15
C ASP A 63 -28.85 28.11 5.72
N PRO A 64 -28.44 28.42 6.97
CA PRO A 64 -27.16 27.98 7.50
C PRO A 64 -27.09 26.45 7.67
N VAL A 65 -28.24 25.79 7.76
CA VAL A 65 -28.37 24.33 7.83
C VAL A 65 -27.91 23.69 6.52
N ARG A 66 -28.34 24.24 5.38
CA ARG A 66 -28.03 23.70 4.05
C ARG A 66 -26.54 23.78 3.72
N ARG A 67 -25.87 24.87 4.16
CA ARG A 67 -24.42 25.02 4.04
C ARG A 67 -23.63 23.99 4.86
N ARG A 68 -24.16 23.59 6.04
CA ARG A 68 -23.53 22.56 6.88
C ARG A 68 -23.68 21.17 6.26
N GLU A 69 -24.86 20.83 5.74
CA GLU A 69 -25.09 19.56 5.03
C GLU A 69 -24.20 19.43 3.79
N MET A 70 -24.06 20.49 2.99
CA MET A 70 -23.16 20.49 1.83
C MET A 70 -21.69 20.30 2.24
N ARG A 71 -21.23 20.92 3.34
CA ARG A 71 -19.88 20.69 3.88
C ARG A 71 -19.69 19.25 4.34
N GLN A 72 -20.65 18.68 5.06
CA GLN A 72 -20.57 17.30 5.52
C GLN A 72 -20.52 16.33 4.35
N PHE A 73 -21.36 16.52 3.34
CA PHE A 73 -21.34 15.70 2.12
C PHE A 73 -19.99 15.80 1.39
N SER A 74 -19.46 17.03 1.24
CA SER A 74 -18.16 17.25 0.63
C SER A 74 -17.02 16.59 1.41
N VAL A 75 -17.03 16.65 2.75
CA VAL A 75 -16.04 15.98 3.61
C VAL A 75 -16.11 14.46 3.43
N VAL A 76 -17.32 13.87 3.51
CA VAL A 76 -17.51 12.42 3.31
C VAL A 76 -17.00 11.99 1.94
N MET A 77 -17.32 12.74 0.89
CA MET A 77 -16.88 12.41 -0.46
C MET A 77 -15.37 12.55 -0.64
N SER A 78 -14.76 13.56 -0.01
CA SER A 78 -13.29 13.74 -0.02
C SER A 78 -12.58 12.60 0.69
N VAL A 79 -13.11 12.15 1.83
CA VAL A 79 -12.55 11.01 2.58
C VAL A 79 -12.66 9.73 1.75
N LEU A 80 -13.82 9.46 1.14
CA LEU A 80 -14.00 8.31 0.25
C LEU A 80 -13.00 8.34 -0.91
N PHE A 81 -12.84 9.50 -1.55
CA PHE A 81 -11.87 9.68 -2.64
C PHE A 81 -10.43 9.41 -2.19
N MET A 82 -10.03 9.93 -1.02
CA MET A 82 -8.71 9.67 -0.44
C MET A 82 -8.48 8.18 -0.19
N LEU A 83 -9.46 7.46 0.37
CA LEU A 83 -9.36 6.03 0.61
C LEU A 83 -9.15 5.23 -0.68
N VAL A 84 -9.90 5.57 -1.73
CA VAL A 84 -9.74 4.92 -3.05
C VAL A 84 -8.37 5.25 -3.65
N MET A 85 -7.92 6.49 -3.55
CA MET A 85 -6.61 6.89 -4.06
C MET A 85 -5.48 6.13 -3.36
N VAL A 86 -5.54 6.00 -2.02
CA VAL A 86 -4.57 5.23 -1.25
C VAL A 86 -4.62 3.75 -1.60
N TYR A 87 -5.80 3.18 -1.80
CA TYR A 87 -5.95 1.79 -2.23
C TYR A 87 -5.30 1.53 -3.59
N VAL A 88 -5.56 2.40 -4.57
CA VAL A 88 -4.96 2.28 -5.91
C VAL A 88 -3.44 2.46 -5.83
N TRP A 89 -2.97 3.41 -5.03
CA TRP A 89 -1.54 3.61 -4.82
C TRP A 89 -0.87 2.39 -4.16
N GLN A 90 -1.49 1.81 -3.12
CA GLN A 90 -1.01 0.58 -2.49
C GLN A 90 -1.02 -0.60 -3.46
N HIS A 91 -2.08 -0.75 -4.26
CA HIS A 91 -2.16 -1.81 -5.26
C HIS A 91 -1.05 -1.67 -6.31
N PHE A 92 -0.78 -0.44 -6.77
CA PHE A 92 0.31 -0.17 -7.71
C PHE A 92 1.68 -0.45 -7.07
N SER A 93 1.90 0.00 -5.83
CA SER A 93 3.13 -0.25 -5.09
C SER A 93 3.34 -1.75 -4.82
N ALA A 94 2.29 -2.50 -4.52
CA ALA A 94 2.37 -3.94 -4.35
C ALA A 94 2.74 -4.66 -5.67
N ILE A 95 2.26 -4.17 -6.82
CA ILE A 95 2.65 -4.70 -8.13
C ILE A 95 4.14 -4.42 -8.39
N GLU A 96 4.60 -3.19 -8.17
CA GLU A 96 5.99 -2.79 -8.41
C GLU A 96 6.97 -3.49 -7.45
N VAL A 97 6.63 -3.57 -6.17
CA VAL A 97 7.38 -4.32 -5.15
C VAL A 97 7.37 -5.82 -5.46
N GLY A 98 6.26 -6.36 -5.98
CA GLY A 98 6.17 -7.75 -6.42
C GLY A 98 7.21 -8.08 -7.51
N TYR A 99 7.41 -7.19 -8.47
CA TYR A 99 8.44 -7.35 -9.49
C TYR A 99 9.86 -7.21 -8.93
N HIS A 100 10.11 -6.25 -8.04
CA HIS A 100 11.42 -6.12 -7.40
C HIS A 100 11.81 -7.36 -6.58
N VAL A 101 10.84 -7.98 -5.90
CA VAL A 101 11.06 -9.23 -5.16
C VAL A 101 11.36 -10.39 -6.10
N GLU A 102 10.66 -10.49 -7.23
CA GLU A 102 10.90 -11.55 -8.21
C GLU A 102 12.28 -11.42 -8.86
N VAL A 103 12.69 -10.20 -9.24
CA VAL A 103 14.03 -9.93 -9.79
C VAL A 103 15.13 -10.26 -8.77
N GLN A 104 14.95 -9.87 -7.50
CA GLN A 104 15.92 -10.19 -6.45
C GLN A 104 16.00 -11.69 -6.17
N LYS A 105 14.88 -12.42 -6.21
CA LYS A 105 14.88 -13.88 -6.09
C LYS A 105 15.65 -14.55 -7.22
N GLN A 106 15.43 -14.11 -8.46
CA GLN A 106 16.16 -14.63 -9.62
C GLN A 106 17.67 -14.41 -9.49
N GLN A 107 18.10 -13.25 -8.99
CA GLN A 107 19.52 -13.00 -8.73
C GLN A 107 20.09 -13.97 -7.68
N VAL A 108 19.39 -14.18 -6.57
CA VAL A 108 19.84 -15.13 -5.53
C VAL A 108 19.94 -16.55 -6.08
N GLU A 109 18.98 -16.99 -6.90
CA GLU A 109 19.03 -18.31 -7.54
C GLU A 109 20.19 -18.42 -8.52
N GLN A 110 20.43 -17.40 -9.35
CA GLN A 110 21.60 -17.37 -10.25
C GLN A 110 22.92 -17.46 -9.49
N LEU A 111 23.09 -16.68 -8.41
CA LEU A 111 24.30 -16.75 -7.58
C LEU A 111 24.45 -18.13 -6.90
N ARG A 112 23.35 -18.77 -6.49
CA ARG A 112 23.39 -20.12 -5.93
C ARG A 112 23.82 -21.16 -6.96
N GLU A 113 23.29 -21.07 -8.18
CA GLU A 113 23.67 -21.95 -9.28
C GLU A 113 25.16 -21.79 -9.61
N GLN A 114 25.65 -20.55 -9.69
CA GLN A 114 27.07 -20.26 -9.90
C GLN A 114 27.95 -20.81 -8.77
N ASN A 115 27.55 -20.62 -7.50
CA ASN A 115 28.33 -21.16 -6.38
C ASN A 115 28.39 -22.69 -6.42
N ARG A 116 27.28 -23.34 -6.78
CA ARG A 116 27.22 -24.79 -6.96
C ARG A 116 28.16 -25.25 -8.08
N GLN A 117 28.15 -24.56 -9.22
CA GLN A 117 29.07 -24.85 -10.33
C GLN A 117 30.53 -24.69 -9.89
N LEU A 118 30.88 -23.58 -9.24
CA LEU A 118 32.23 -23.35 -8.74
C LEU A 118 32.70 -24.45 -7.79
N ARG A 119 31.85 -24.89 -6.86
CA ARG A 119 32.19 -26.00 -5.95
C ARG A 119 32.38 -27.33 -6.68
N LEU A 120 31.59 -27.58 -7.72
CA LEU A 120 31.77 -28.77 -8.57
C LEU A 120 33.09 -28.71 -9.35
N THR A 121 33.43 -27.54 -9.91
CA THR A 121 34.71 -27.32 -10.60
C THR A 121 35.89 -27.44 -9.65
N GLU A 122 35.78 -26.90 -8.44
CA GLU A 122 36.79 -27.03 -7.39
C GLU A 122 37.00 -28.50 -7.00
N ALA A 123 35.92 -29.26 -6.81
CA ALA A 123 36.00 -30.69 -6.53
C ALA A 123 36.65 -31.47 -7.68
N GLN A 124 36.32 -31.15 -8.94
CA GLN A 124 36.97 -31.75 -10.11
C GLN A 124 38.44 -31.38 -10.27
N LEU A 125 38.83 -30.16 -9.88
CA LEU A 125 40.23 -29.70 -9.94
C LEU A 125 41.06 -30.27 -8.80
N THR A 126 40.45 -30.49 -7.64
CA THR A 126 41.10 -31.04 -6.44
C THR A 126 41.13 -32.56 -6.45
N ASP A 127 40.49 -33.20 -7.45
CA ASP A 127 40.45 -34.65 -7.58
C ASP A 127 41.88 -35.23 -7.69
N PRO A 128 42.34 -36.00 -6.68
CA PRO A 128 43.71 -36.49 -6.61
C PRO A 128 44.05 -37.44 -7.77
N GLU A 129 43.07 -38.17 -8.32
CA GLU A 129 43.30 -39.04 -9.49
C GLU A 129 43.65 -38.20 -10.73
N ARG A 130 42.94 -37.07 -10.90
CA ARG A 130 43.21 -36.14 -11.99
C ARG A 130 44.56 -35.43 -11.83
N ILE A 131 44.93 -35.09 -10.60
CA ILE A 131 46.24 -34.49 -10.30
C ILE A 131 47.37 -35.49 -10.57
N ASP A 132 47.23 -36.75 -10.15
CA ASP A 132 48.26 -37.79 -10.34
C ASP A 132 48.44 -38.16 -11.82
N THR A 133 47.35 -38.23 -12.59
CA THR A 133 47.44 -38.45 -14.05
C THR A 133 48.12 -37.29 -14.76
N LEU A 134 47.80 -36.04 -14.40
CA LEU A 134 48.46 -34.85 -14.97
C LEU A 134 49.94 -34.78 -14.56
N ALA A 135 50.26 -35.11 -13.30
CA ALA A 135 51.64 -35.16 -12.80
C ALA A 135 52.49 -36.14 -13.62
N LYS A 136 51.97 -37.35 -13.87
CA LYS A 136 52.64 -38.35 -14.72
C LYS A 136 52.86 -37.86 -16.15
N GLN A 137 51.89 -37.16 -16.75
CA GLN A 137 52.05 -36.57 -18.09
C GLN A 137 53.12 -35.49 -18.14
N LEU A 138 53.29 -34.73 -17.05
CA LEU A 138 54.33 -33.71 -16.89
C LEU A 138 55.69 -34.31 -16.49
N GLY A 139 55.81 -35.63 -16.38
CA GLY A 139 57.03 -36.31 -15.96
C GLY A 139 57.34 -36.16 -14.46
N LEU A 140 56.38 -35.70 -13.67
CA LEU A 140 56.49 -35.58 -12.22
C LEU A 140 56.13 -36.94 -11.59
N ALA A 141 56.98 -37.40 -10.66
CA ALA A 141 56.78 -38.64 -9.91
C ALA A 141 56.87 -38.37 -8.42
N ALA A 142 56.32 -39.28 -7.61
CA ALA A 142 56.44 -39.19 -6.16
C ALA A 142 57.94 -39.14 -5.76
N PRO A 143 58.34 -38.21 -4.88
CA PRO A 143 59.74 -38.04 -4.49
C PRO A 143 60.27 -39.29 -3.79
N GLN A 144 61.49 -39.69 -4.11
CA GLN A 144 62.15 -40.80 -3.40
C GLN A 144 62.51 -40.38 -1.96
N PRO A 145 62.56 -41.33 -1.00
CA PRO A 145 62.96 -41.03 0.38
C PRO A 145 64.32 -40.31 0.41
N GLY A 146 64.36 -39.06 0.91
CA GLY A 146 65.57 -38.24 0.99
C GLY A 146 65.77 -37.19 -0.13
N GLN A 147 64.90 -37.14 -1.14
CA GLN A 147 65.03 -36.22 -2.29
C GLN A 147 64.41 -34.81 -2.06
N VAL A 148 63.75 -34.58 -0.92
CA VAL A 148 63.05 -33.31 -0.62
C VAL A 148 64.00 -32.34 0.08
N VAL A 149 64.53 -31.36 -0.65
CA VAL A 149 65.35 -30.29 -0.09
C VAL A 149 64.46 -29.11 0.32
N ARG A 150 64.34 -28.84 1.63
CA ARG A 150 63.56 -27.70 2.15
C ARG A 150 64.43 -26.45 2.15
N PRO A 151 63.94 -25.29 1.66
CA PRO A 151 64.74 -24.07 1.50
C PRO A 151 65.15 -23.40 2.82
N ASN A 152 64.45 -23.69 3.91
CA ASN A 152 64.84 -23.30 5.27
C ASN A 152 65.30 -24.58 5.97
N GLY A 153 66.60 -24.69 6.28
CA GLY A 153 67.27 -25.86 6.89
C GLY A 153 66.76 -26.24 8.29
N SER A 154 65.46 -26.48 8.39
CA SER A 154 64.74 -26.92 9.56
C SER A 154 64.71 -28.44 9.56
N ASP A 155 65.01 -28.99 10.74
CA ASP A 155 65.22 -30.41 10.98
C ASP A 155 64.15 -31.31 10.36
N MET A 156 64.59 -32.44 9.82
CA MET A 156 63.77 -33.41 9.08
C MET A 156 62.58 -33.97 9.89
N ASN A 157 62.53 -33.72 11.21
CA ASN A 157 61.60 -34.31 12.18
C ASN A 157 60.77 -33.30 13.01
N ALA A 158 60.79 -32.00 12.70
CA ALA A 158 59.96 -31.04 13.43
C ALA A 158 58.51 -31.00 12.86
N PRO A 159 57.46 -31.20 13.68
CA PRO A 159 56.08 -31.06 13.23
C PRO A 159 55.78 -29.59 12.93
N ILE A 160 55.34 -29.30 11.70
CA ILE A 160 54.92 -27.96 11.26
C ILE A 160 53.40 -27.98 11.11
N LEU A 161 52.71 -27.09 11.83
CA LEU A 161 51.28 -26.88 11.67
C LEU A 161 51.04 -25.99 10.44
N ALA A 162 50.30 -26.49 9.46
CA ALA A 162 49.84 -25.68 8.33
C ALA A 162 48.78 -24.69 8.83
N GLN A 163 49.04 -23.39 8.69
CA GLN A 163 48.11 -22.34 9.08
C GLN A 163 47.37 -21.84 7.83
N ALA A 164 46.08 -22.15 7.74
CA ALA A 164 45.23 -21.66 6.65
C ALA A 164 44.83 -20.20 6.91
N HIS A 165 45.33 -19.27 6.11
CA HIS A 165 44.88 -17.88 6.12
C HIS A 165 43.60 -17.77 5.29
N VAL A 166 42.45 -17.59 5.94
CA VAL A 166 41.18 -17.35 5.24
C VAL A 166 41.07 -15.84 4.97
N PRO A 167 41.14 -15.38 3.71
CA PRO A 167 40.99 -13.96 3.42
C PRO A 167 39.56 -13.51 3.79
N GLY A 168 39.46 -12.54 4.70
CA GLY A 168 38.18 -11.99 5.13
C GLY A 168 37.47 -11.30 3.97
N ILE A 169 36.24 -11.74 3.68
CA ILE A 169 35.39 -11.11 2.67
C ILE A 169 34.99 -9.72 3.21
N GLN A 170 35.65 -8.67 2.73
CA GLN A 170 35.25 -7.29 3.00
C GLN A 170 33.98 -7.01 2.20
N LEU A 171 32.84 -7.02 2.89
CA LEU A 171 31.58 -6.51 2.36
C LEU A 171 31.73 -4.99 2.20
N ALA A 172 31.87 -4.54 0.95
CA ALA A 172 31.76 -3.13 0.60
C ALA A 172 30.36 -2.64 0.97
N GLN A 173 30.29 -1.64 1.85
CA GLN A 173 29.07 -0.92 2.22
C GLN A 173 28.64 0.06 1.12
#